data_AF-A0A845U2B2-F1
#
_entry.id   AF-A0A845U2B2-F1
#
_cell.length_a   1.000
_cell.length_b   1.000
_cell.length_c   1.000
_cell.angle_alpha   90.00
_cell.angle_beta   90.00
_cell.angle_gamma   90.00
#
_symmetry.space_group_name_H-M   'P 1'
#
loop_
_entity.id
_entity.type
_entity.pdbx_description
1 polymer ?
#
loop_
_entity_poly.entity_id
_entity_poly.type
_entity_poly.pdbx_seq_one_letter_code
_entity_poly.pdbx_strand_id
1 'polypeptide(L)'
;MTGRLPAITLFLPMKRVVEREANKGYYRLLHVPIWIWVFFILPGHLTFALYAHGPDRRHAWWLAMVTAGCAWRGWAARLPGAETRPYITHYGVHQPNLPFRVVCYTAAWIDLLVPFALNAIGLAIAVTDGRWIIADLYRWLYYPFALAIVAATALNLTPRAKRSTQYEGAERGWFYVAIWTVVASQLAAWAAWRLGGSFHLDAGPLAWIRFVVFYAVAGVLFFLGVRGILPRTDRYHLEDPVSPSVPRVVDDYRDR
;
A
#
# COMPACT_ATOMS: atom_id res chain seq x y z
N MET A 1 50.45 -17.56 -1.51
CA MET A 1 49.43 -17.85 -0.48
C MET A 1 48.38 -16.74 -0.51
N THR A 2 47.32 -16.91 -1.28
CA THR A 2 46.24 -15.94 -1.47
C THR A 2 45.20 -16.09 -0.35
N GLY A 3 45.25 -15.20 0.64
CA GLY A 3 44.25 -15.14 1.71
C GLY A 3 42.92 -14.59 1.18
N ARG A 4 41.88 -15.43 1.14
CA ARG A 4 40.50 -14.97 0.96
C ARG A 4 40.00 -14.39 2.28
N LEU A 5 39.54 -13.13 2.24
CA LEU A 5 38.79 -12.53 3.34
C LEU A 5 37.47 -13.30 3.55
N PRO A 6 37.04 -13.54 4.81
CA PRO A 6 35.77 -14.20 5.07
C PRO A 6 34.61 -13.27 4.68
N ALA A 7 33.71 -13.80 3.84
CA ALA A 7 32.44 -13.16 3.53
C ALA A 7 31.62 -13.05 4.82
N ILE A 8 31.36 -11.83 5.28
CA ILE A 8 30.39 -11.55 6.34
C ILE A 8 29.02 -11.70 5.71
N THR A 9 28.50 -12.92 5.67
CA THR A 9 27.10 -13.19 5.38
C THR A 9 26.31 -12.72 6.59
N LEU A 10 25.75 -11.52 6.51
CA LEU A 10 24.83 -10.98 7.50
C LEU A 10 23.53 -11.80 7.43
N PHE A 11 23.50 -12.96 8.10
CA PHE A 11 22.29 -13.74 8.31
C PHE A 11 21.36 -12.91 9.21
N LEU A 12 20.44 -12.17 8.59
CA LEU A 12 19.32 -11.58 9.30
C LEU A 12 18.46 -12.75 9.82
N PRO A 13 18.23 -12.88 11.14
CA PRO A 13 17.47 -13.98 11.69
C PRO A 13 16.07 -14.00 11.07
N MET A 14 15.74 -15.10 10.39
CA MET A 14 14.41 -15.31 9.83
C MET A 14 13.37 -15.22 10.94
N LYS A 15 12.44 -14.29 10.81
CA LYS A 15 11.37 -14.09 11.78
C LYS A 15 10.51 -15.35 11.86
N ARG A 16 10.47 -15.96 13.05
CA ARG A 16 9.60 -17.10 13.37
C ARG A 16 8.16 -16.75 13.01
N VAL A 17 7.48 -17.67 12.32
CA VAL A 17 6.05 -17.53 11.97
C VAL A 17 5.27 -17.27 13.26
N VAL A 18 4.51 -16.17 13.30
CA VAL A 18 3.62 -15.87 14.43
C VAL A 18 2.29 -16.55 14.15
N GLU A 19 2.11 -17.74 14.72
CA GLU A 19 0.86 -18.47 14.66
C GLU A 19 -0.10 -17.92 15.73
N ARG A 20 -1.26 -17.43 15.30
CA ARG A 20 -2.35 -17.02 16.20
C ARG A 20 -3.66 -17.56 15.69
N GLU A 21 -4.40 -18.22 16.58
CA GLU A 21 -5.72 -18.77 16.27
C GLU A 21 -6.74 -17.69 15.89
N ALA A 22 -6.60 -16.49 16.46
CA ALA A 22 -7.49 -15.36 16.19
C ALA A 22 -6.72 -14.03 16.13
N ASN A 23 -7.28 -13.08 15.36
CA ASN A 23 -6.78 -11.72 15.35
C ASN A 23 -7.22 -10.98 16.62
N LYS A 24 -6.41 -10.02 17.08
CA LYS A 24 -6.74 -9.23 18.27
C LYS A 24 -8.01 -8.42 17.99
N GLY A 25 -8.96 -8.39 18.93
CA GLY A 25 -10.25 -7.72 18.74
C GLY A 25 -10.13 -6.25 18.33
N TYR A 26 -9.21 -5.50 18.96
CA TYR A 26 -8.94 -4.11 18.59
C TYR A 26 -8.33 -3.97 17.19
N TYR A 27 -7.54 -4.95 16.71
CA TYR A 27 -7.01 -4.93 15.34
C TYR A 27 -8.16 -4.92 14.34
N ARG A 28 -9.17 -5.76 14.57
CA ARG A 28 -10.34 -5.87 13.68
C ARG A 28 -11.12 -4.56 13.62
N LEU A 29 -11.35 -3.93 14.77
CA LEU A 29 -12.02 -2.63 14.85
C LEU A 29 -11.22 -1.53 14.15
N LEU A 30 -9.90 -1.49 14.34
CA LEU A 30 -9.05 -0.46 13.74
C LEU A 30 -8.83 -0.61 12.24
N HIS A 31 -9.04 -1.80 11.66
CA HIS A 31 -8.92 -1.98 10.21
C HIS A 31 -10.12 -1.45 9.44
N VAL A 32 -11.31 -1.38 10.04
CA VAL A 32 -12.51 -0.88 9.35
C VAL A 32 -12.35 0.60 8.95
N PRO A 33 -11.93 1.53 9.83
CA PRO A 33 -11.65 2.91 9.44
C PRO A 33 -10.58 3.05 8.34
N ILE A 34 -9.56 2.18 8.34
CA ILE A 34 -8.53 2.18 7.29
C ILE A 34 -9.14 1.85 5.94
N TRP A 35 -9.98 0.80 5.87
CA TRP A 35 -10.66 0.45 4.63
C TRP A 35 -11.68 1.49 4.19
N ILE A 36 -12.39 2.12 5.13
CA ILE A 36 -13.25 3.27 4.82
C ILE A 36 -12.43 4.35 4.13
N TRP A 37 -11.25 4.69 4.67
CA TRP A 37 -10.39 5.70 4.07
C TRP A 37 -9.94 5.31 2.65
N VAL A 38 -9.41 4.10 2.46
CA VAL A 38 -8.97 3.56 1.15
C VAL A 38 -10.10 3.72 0.12
N PHE A 39 -11.27 3.15 0.38
CA PHE A 39 -12.36 3.22 -0.59
C PHE A 39 -12.95 4.63 -0.74
N PHE A 40 -12.88 5.47 0.29
CA PHE A 40 -13.34 6.85 0.22
C PHE A 40 -12.50 7.68 -0.77
N ILE A 41 -11.18 7.49 -0.80
CA ILE A 41 -10.26 8.23 -1.68
C ILE A 41 -9.99 7.56 -3.03
N LEU A 42 -10.62 6.41 -3.30
CA LEU A 42 -10.42 5.65 -4.53
C LEU A 42 -10.96 6.35 -5.80
N PRO A 43 -12.09 7.09 -5.78
CA PRO A 43 -12.56 7.76 -6.99
C PRO A 43 -11.72 9.01 -7.27
N GLY A 44 -10.78 8.93 -8.22
CA GLY A 44 -9.81 9.99 -8.49
C GLY A 44 -10.39 11.40 -8.67
N HIS A 45 -11.54 11.54 -9.34
CA HIS A 45 -12.19 12.85 -9.52
C HIS A 45 -12.76 13.41 -8.21
N LEU A 46 -13.36 12.58 -7.35
CA LEU A 46 -13.82 12.99 -6.02
C LEU A 46 -12.62 13.32 -5.14
N THR A 47 -11.57 12.50 -5.16
CA THR A 47 -10.36 12.75 -4.36
C THR A 47 -9.68 14.06 -4.76
N PHE A 48 -9.59 14.35 -6.05
CA PHE A 48 -9.08 15.64 -6.51
C PHE A 48 -10.00 16.79 -6.02
N ALA A 49 -11.32 16.66 -6.20
CA ALA A 49 -12.26 17.69 -5.77
C ALA A 49 -12.20 17.94 -4.24
N LEU A 50 -12.05 16.88 -3.44
CA LEU A 50 -11.87 16.96 -2.00
C LEU A 50 -10.66 17.82 -1.63
N TYR A 51 -9.52 17.61 -2.29
CA TYR A 51 -8.30 18.36 -2.00
C TYR A 51 -8.30 19.77 -2.58
N ALA A 52 -8.93 19.98 -3.74
CA ALA A 52 -8.95 21.28 -4.40
C ALA A 52 -10.00 22.24 -3.82
N HIS A 53 -11.15 21.71 -3.38
CA HIS A 53 -12.32 22.51 -3.03
C HIS A 53 -12.90 22.18 -1.65
N GLY A 54 -12.40 21.13 -0.99
CA GLY A 54 -12.95 20.64 0.28
C GLY A 54 -14.13 19.68 0.10
N PRO A 55 -14.68 19.16 1.21
CA PRO A 55 -15.79 18.22 1.19
C PRO A 55 -17.09 18.90 0.74
N ASP A 56 -17.84 18.21 -0.12
CA ASP A 56 -19.17 18.63 -0.59
C ASP A 56 -20.21 17.50 -0.39
N ARG A 57 -21.44 17.72 -0.87
CA ARG A 57 -22.53 16.72 -0.77
C ARG A 57 -22.20 15.39 -1.45
N ARG A 58 -21.43 15.39 -2.55
CA ARG A 58 -21.02 14.17 -3.26
C ARG A 58 -20.07 13.35 -2.39
N HIS A 59 -19.13 14.02 -1.72
CA HIS A 59 -18.24 13.39 -0.75
C HIS A 59 -19.02 12.81 0.43
N ALA A 60 -20.01 13.53 0.96
CA ALA A 60 -20.84 13.04 2.06
C ALA A 60 -21.61 11.76 1.67
N TRP A 61 -22.25 11.75 0.49
CA TRP A 61 -22.95 10.55 -0.01
C TRP A 61 -22.01 9.37 -0.24
N TRP A 62 -20.87 9.62 -0.87
CA TRP A 62 -19.86 8.59 -1.10
C TRP A 62 -19.32 8.02 0.21
N LEU A 63 -18.97 8.89 1.18
CA LEU A 63 -18.50 8.48 2.50
C LEU A 63 -19.54 7.65 3.24
N ALA A 64 -20.82 8.03 3.20
CA ALA A 64 -21.90 7.28 3.83
C ALA A 64 -22.01 5.87 3.23
N MET A 65 -22.00 5.76 1.90
CA MET A 65 -22.07 4.46 1.21
C MET A 65 -20.86 3.57 1.50
N VAL A 66 -19.64 4.14 1.43
CA VAL A 66 -18.40 3.41 1.75
C VAL A 66 -18.38 2.97 3.21
N THR A 67 -18.83 3.82 4.13
CA THR A 67 -18.91 3.51 5.57
C THR A 67 -19.87 2.36 5.80
N ALA A 68 -21.08 2.40 5.24
CA ALA A 68 -22.04 1.32 5.35
C ALA A 68 -21.47 0.00 4.79
N GLY A 69 -20.86 0.05 3.61
CA GLY A 69 -20.21 -1.11 2.99
C GLY A 69 -19.07 -1.69 3.85
N CYS A 70 -18.12 -0.87 4.27
CA CYS A 70 -16.99 -1.32 5.07
C CYS A 70 -17.41 -1.79 6.47
N ALA A 71 -18.36 -1.12 7.13
CA ALA A 71 -18.88 -1.56 8.42
C ALA A 71 -19.56 -2.93 8.30
N TRP A 72 -20.40 -3.14 7.29
CA TRP A 72 -21.02 -4.43 7.02
C TRP A 72 -19.98 -5.52 6.73
N ARG A 73 -19.03 -5.25 5.83
CA ARG A 73 -17.97 -6.22 5.48
C ARG A 73 -17.01 -6.50 6.64
N GLY A 74 -16.75 -5.49 7.47
CA GLY A 74 -15.96 -5.61 8.69
C GLY A 74 -16.64 -6.47 9.75
N TRP A 75 -17.95 -6.28 9.98
CA TRP A 75 -18.76 -7.17 10.82
C TRP A 75 -18.68 -8.59 10.28
N ALA A 76 -18.95 -8.79 8.99
CA ALA A 76 -18.91 -10.09 8.33
C ALA A 76 -17.50 -10.74 8.27
N ALA A 77 -16.46 -10.10 8.84
CA ALA A 77 -15.08 -10.57 8.84
C ALA A 77 -14.51 -10.79 7.42
N ARG A 78 -14.99 -10.00 6.45
CA ARG A 78 -14.64 -10.05 5.03
C ARG A 78 -13.94 -8.76 4.56
N LEU A 79 -13.09 -8.22 5.43
CA LEU A 79 -12.12 -7.15 5.15
C LEU A 79 -10.74 -7.60 5.63
N PRO A 80 -9.65 -7.30 4.90
CA PRO A 80 -8.32 -7.66 5.37
C PRO A 80 -7.98 -7.02 6.72
N GLY A 81 -7.61 -7.84 7.70
CA GLY A 81 -7.37 -7.45 9.08
C GLY A 81 -8.60 -7.48 10.00
N ALA A 82 -9.81 -7.68 9.46
CA ALA A 82 -11.04 -7.86 10.23
C ALA A 82 -11.42 -9.35 10.45
N GLU A 83 -10.66 -10.28 9.87
CA GLU A 83 -10.94 -11.72 9.91
C GLU A 83 -10.96 -12.27 11.36
N THR A 84 -11.84 -13.24 11.62
CA THR A 84 -12.03 -13.85 12.95
C THR A 84 -11.04 -14.99 13.22
N ARG A 85 -10.85 -15.90 12.25
CA ARG A 85 -9.97 -17.08 12.32
C ARG A 85 -9.58 -17.58 10.91
N PRO A 86 -8.42 -18.22 10.71
CA PRO A 86 -7.19 -18.09 11.47
C PRO A 86 -6.37 -16.89 10.96
N TYR A 87 -5.70 -16.19 11.88
CA TYR A 87 -4.62 -15.24 11.53
C TYR A 87 -3.33 -16.03 11.24
N ILE A 88 -3.42 -17.18 10.58
CA ILE A 88 -2.25 -17.83 10.02
C ILE A 88 -2.06 -17.12 8.68
N THR A 89 -1.14 -16.15 8.67
CA THR A 89 -0.53 -15.81 7.40
C THR A 89 0.18 -17.09 6.99
N HIS A 90 -0.44 -17.89 6.13
CA HIS A 90 0.14 -19.14 5.67
C HIS A 90 1.29 -18.80 4.74
N TYR A 91 2.40 -18.35 5.33
CA TYR A 91 3.63 -18.05 4.62
C TYR A 91 4.09 -19.35 3.99
N GLY A 92 4.00 -19.43 2.66
CA GLY A 92 4.44 -20.62 1.96
C GLY A 92 3.35 -21.61 1.55
N VAL A 93 2.10 -21.46 2.00
CA VAL A 93 1.04 -22.41 1.59
C VAL A 93 0.42 -21.98 0.28
N HIS A 94 0.38 -22.91 -0.66
CA HIS A 94 -0.30 -22.75 -1.94
C HIS A 94 -1.81 -22.99 -1.79
N GLN A 95 -2.55 -21.93 -1.50
CA GLN A 95 -4.02 -21.92 -1.46
C GLN A 95 -4.58 -20.71 -2.21
N PRO A 96 -5.82 -20.78 -2.73
CA PRO A 96 -6.44 -19.66 -3.41
C PRO A 96 -6.57 -18.46 -2.48
N ASN A 97 -6.25 -17.28 -2.99
CA ASN A 97 -6.46 -16.03 -2.27
C ASN A 97 -7.95 -15.67 -2.27
N LEU A 98 -8.42 -15.11 -1.16
CA LEU A 98 -9.83 -14.78 -0.97
C LEU A 98 -10.21 -13.62 -1.90
N PRO A 99 -11.33 -13.70 -2.64
CA PRO A 99 -11.70 -12.66 -3.61
C PRO A 99 -11.77 -11.25 -3.01
N PHE A 100 -12.29 -11.10 -1.79
CA PHE A 100 -12.35 -9.79 -1.14
C PHE A 100 -10.96 -9.22 -0.84
N ARG A 101 -9.97 -10.08 -0.54
CA ARG A 101 -8.58 -9.64 -0.33
C ARG A 101 -7.98 -9.13 -1.62
N VAL A 102 -8.21 -9.82 -2.74
CA VAL A 102 -7.75 -9.39 -4.07
C VAL A 102 -8.30 -7.99 -4.38
N VAL A 103 -9.61 -7.77 -4.21
CA VAL A 103 -10.23 -6.46 -4.43
C VAL A 103 -9.63 -5.39 -3.53
N CYS A 104 -9.55 -5.66 -2.22
CA CYS A 104 -9.05 -4.70 -1.24
C CYS A 104 -7.58 -4.34 -1.47
N TYR A 105 -6.72 -5.33 -1.76
CA TYR A 105 -5.32 -5.06 -2.06
C TYR A 105 -5.13 -4.35 -3.41
N THR A 106 -5.98 -4.61 -4.40
CA THR A 106 -5.97 -3.85 -5.66
C THR A 106 -6.27 -2.38 -5.39
N ALA A 107 -7.33 -2.09 -4.63
CA ALA A 107 -7.67 -0.72 -4.22
C ALA A 107 -6.52 -0.06 -3.44
N ALA A 108 -5.94 -0.77 -2.48
CA ALA A 108 -4.81 -0.25 -1.70
C ALA A 108 -3.58 0.06 -2.56
N TRP A 109 -3.27 -0.76 -3.58
CA TRP A 109 -2.17 -0.46 -4.52
C TRP A 109 -2.49 0.72 -5.42
N ILE A 110 -3.74 0.92 -5.82
CA ILE A 110 -4.18 2.12 -6.55
C ILE A 110 -3.95 3.37 -5.69
N ASP A 111 -4.43 3.37 -4.45
CA ASP A 111 -4.31 4.52 -3.53
C ASP A 111 -2.88 4.84 -3.13
N LEU A 112 -2.00 3.85 -3.12
CA LEU A 112 -0.57 4.07 -2.89
C LEU A 112 0.10 4.62 -4.16
N LEU A 113 0.05 3.88 -5.28
CA LEU A 113 0.92 4.18 -6.41
C LEU A 113 0.39 5.31 -7.29
N VAL A 114 -0.92 5.42 -7.48
CA VAL A 114 -1.47 6.41 -8.42
C VAL A 114 -1.28 7.82 -7.88
N PRO A 115 -1.75 8.18 -6.66
CA PRO A 115 -1.48 9.52 -6.10
C PRO A 115 0.01 9.82 -5.97
N PHE A 116 0.82 8.83 -5.57
CA PHE A 116 2.27 9.02 -5.47
C PHE A 116 2.89 9.39 -6.82
N ALA A 117 2.57 8.65 -7.88
CA ALA A 117 3.10 8.91 -9.22
C ALA A 117 2.63 10.27 -9.76
N LEU A 118 1.35 10.62 -9.59
CA LEU A 118 0.83 11.91 -10.04
C LEU A 118 1.47 13.09 -9.29
N ASN A 119 1.68 12.97 -7.98
CA ASN A 119 2.38 14.00 -7.21
C ASN A 119 3.87 14.09 -7.57
N ALA A 120 4.53 12.95 -7.78
CA ALA A 120 5.93 12.91 -8.21
C ALA A 120 6.13 13.60 -9.58
N ILE A 121 5.25 13.31 -10.55
CA ILE A 121 5.24 13.94 -11.88
C ILE A 121 4.91 15.44 -11.76
N GLY A 122 3.87 15.79 -10.99
CA GLY A 122 3.45 17.17 -10.79
C GLY A 122 4.54 18.03 -10.15
N LEU A 123 5.26 17.51 -9.16
CA LEU A 123 6.41 18.18 -8.54
C LEU A 123 7.58 18.33 -9.52
N ALA A 124 7.88 17.30 -10.32
CA ALA A 124 8.93 17.37 -11.32
C ALA A 124 8.65 18.47 -12.36
N ILE A 125 7.43 18.53 -12.90
CA ILE A 125 7.03 19.57 -13.85
C ILE A 125 7.02 20.96 -13.20
N ALA A 126 6.64 21.05 -11.92
CA ALA A 126 6.64 22.32 -11.21
C ALA A 126 8.04 22.91 -11.04
N VAL A 127 9.07 22.07 -10.82
CA VAL A 127 10.46 22.55 -10.68
C VAL A 127 11.14 22.82 -12.02
N THR A 128 10.75 22.14 -13.10
CA THR A 128 11.34 22.36 -14.44
C THR A 128 10.68 23.50 -15.20
N ASP A 129 9.35 23.55 -15.19
CA ASP A 129 8.56 24.44 -16.04
C ASP A 129 7.90 25.58 -15.26
N GLY A 130 7.95 25.54 -13.92
CA GLY A 130 7.24 26.49 -13.05
C GLY A 130 5.72 26.29 -13.02
N ARG A 131 5.18 25.24 -13.67
CA ARG A 131 3.74 25.01 -13.82
C ARG A 131 3.23 23.98 -12.83
N TRP A 132 2.15 24.29 -12.12
CA TRP A 132 1.45 23.34 -11.25
C TRP A 132 0.24 22.73 -11.97
N ILE A 133 0.41 21.54 -12.56
CA ILE A 133 -0.60 20.90 -13.44
C ILE A 133 -1.30 19.68 -12.80
N ILE A 134 -1.34 19.60 -11.47
CA ILE A 134 -1.86 18.40 -10.78
C ILE A 134 -3.32 18.07 -11.17
N ALA A 135 -4.13 19.10 -11.47
CA ALA A 135 -5.51 18.93 -11.90
C ALA A 135 -5.62 18.15 -13.21
N ASP A 136 -4.78 18.47 -14.19
CA ASP A 136 -4.76 17.80 -15.48
C ASP A 136 -4.22 16.38 -15.36
N LEU A 137 -3.22 16.16 -14.50
CA LEU A 137 -2.71 14.82 -14.20
C LEU A 137 -3.80 13.93 -13.58
N TYR A 138 -4.59 14.43 -12.63
CA TYR A 138 -5.71 13.66 -12.07
C TYR A 138 -6.83 13.42 -13.09
N ARG A 139 -7.12 14.41 -13.95
CA ARG A 139 -8.14 14.28 -14.99
C ARG A 139 -7.78 13.20 -16.02
N TRP A 140 -6.53 13.18 -16.47
CA TRP A 140 -6.11 12.38 -17.62
C TRP A 140 -5.39 11.09 -17.25
N LEU A 141 -4.60 11.06 -16.18
CA LEU A 141 -3.71 9.93 -15.87
C LEU A 141 -4.18 9.06 -14.69
N TYR A 142 -5.06 9.56 -13.81
CA TYR A 142 -5.52 8.77 -12.67
C TYR A 142 -6.14 7.44 -13.10
N TYR A 143 -7.12 7.49 -14.00
CA TYR A 143 -7.83 6.28 -14.45
C TYR A 143 -6.97 5.34 -15.29
N PRO A 144 -6.13 5.83 -16.23
CA PRO A 144 -5.15 4.96 -16.89
C PRO A 144 -4.20 4.25 -15.94
N PHE A 145 -3.66 4.94 -14.92
CA PHE A 145 -2.78 4.33 -13.95
C PHE A 145 -3.53 3.34 -13.04
N ALA A 146 -4.73 3.67 -12.60
CA ALA A 146 -5.58 2.76 -11.85
C ALA A 146 -5.90 1.49 -12.66
N LEU A 147 -6.22 1.66 -13.95
CA LEU A 147 -6.45 0.56 -14.88
C LEU A 147 -5.20 -0.32 -15.05
N ALA A 148 -4.01 0.27 -15.08
CA ALA A 148 -2.76 -0.49 -15.12
C ALA A 148 -2.58 -1.39 -13.89
N ILE A 149 -2.96 -0.91 -12.69
CA ILE A 149 -2.94 -1.72 -11.45
C ILE A 149 -4.01 -2.83 -11.48
N VAL A 150 -5.21 -2.53 -12.00
CA VAL A 150 -6.26 -3.54 -12.19
C VAL A 150 -5.79 -4.61 -13.18
N ALA A 151 -5.19 -4.22 -14.30
CA ALA A 151 -4.64 -5.13 -15.30
C ALA A 151 -3.49 -5.97 -14.71
N ALA A 152 -2.56 -5.37 -13.96
CA ALA A 152 -1.52 -6.09 -13.25
C ALA A 152 -2.10 -7.12 -12.26
N THR A 153 -3.21 -6.80 -11.61
CA THR A 153 -3.90 -7.73 -10.72
C THR A 153 -4.54 -8.89 -11.50
N ALA A 154 -5.22 -8.58 -12.60
CA ALA A 154 -5.82 -9.60 -13.47
C ALA A 154 -4.75 -10.58 -14.02
N LEU A 155 -3.57 -10.04 -14.34
CA LEU A 155 -2.37 -10.76 -14.76
C LEU A 155 -1.58 -11.41 -13.60
N ASN A 156 -2.10 -11.35 -12.37
CA ASN A 156 -1.49 -12.00 -11.20
C ASN A 156 -0.10 -11.45 -10.79
N LEU A 157 0.16 -10.18 -11.09
CA LEU A 157 1.44 -9.50 -10.81
C LEU A 157 1.40 -8.69 -9.51
N THR A 158 0.24 -8.18 -9.12
CA THR A 158 0.07 -7.32 -7.95
C THR A 158 0.33 -8.07 -6.64
N PRO A 159 1.37 -7.70 -5.85
CA PRO A 159 1.65 -8.37 -4.57
C PRO A 159 0.43 -8.29 -3.64
N ARG A 160 0.19 -9.34 -2.83
CA ARG A 160 -0.96 -9.48 -1.91
C ARG A 160 -2.33 -9.67 -2.59
N ALA A 161 -2.44 -9.32 -3.88
CA ALA A 161 -3.64 -9.51 -4.69
C ALA A 161 -3.48 -10.66 -5.71
N LYS A 162 -2.39 -11.43 -5.63
CA LYS A 162 -2.20 -12.64 -6.43
C LYS A 162 -3.23 -13.71 -6.08
N ARG A 163 -3.52 -14.60 -7.03
CA ARG A 163 -4.44 -15.73 -6.91
C ARG A 163 -4.00 -16.78 -5.90
N SER A 164 -2.70 -16.85 -5.58
CA SER A 164 -2.13 -17.81 -4.63
C SER A 164 -1.44 -17.09 -3.48
N THR A 165 -1.58 -17.62 -2.27
CA THR A 165 -0.95 -17.06 -1.05
C THR A 165 0.47 -17.59 -0.79
N GLN A 166 1.01 -18.44 -1.67
CA GLN A 166 2.31 -19.10 -1.44
C GLN A 166 3.46 -18.13 -1.11
N TYR A 167 3.52 -16.94 -1.75
CA TYR A 167 4.58 -15.95 -1.56
C TYR A 167 4.15 -14.77 -0.69
N GLU A 168 3.05 -14.92 0.05
CA GLU A 168 2.40 -13.83 0.77
C GLU A 168 3.34 -13.14 1.80
N GLY A 169 4.36 -13.85 2.29
CA GLY A 169 5.37 -13.33 3.22
C GLY A 169 6.25 -12.25 2.63
N ALA A 170 6.87 -12.54 1.47
CA ALA A 170 7.66 -11.58 0.73
C ALA A 170 6.78 -10.43 0.19
N GLU A 171 5.59 -10.76 -0.32
CA GLU A 171 4.64 -9.76 -0.85
C GLU A 171 4.18 -8.78 0.22
N ARG A 172 3.96 -9.25 1.46
CA ARG A 172 3.64 -8.38 2.60
C ARG A 172 4.78 -7.42 2.90
N GLY A 173 6.03 -7.90 2.91
CA GLY A 173 7.19 -7.04 3.12
C GLY A 173 7.25 -5.91 2.10
N TRP A 174 7.10 -6.22 0.80
CA TRP A 174 7.06 -5.22 -0.27
C TRP A 174 5.89 -4.25 -0.17
N PHE A 175 4.71 -4.72 0.22
CA PHE A 175 3.56 -3.85 0.46
C PHE A 175 3.83 -2.84 1.59
N TYR A 176 4.48 -3.27 2.69
CA TYR A 176 4.88 -2.34 3.75
C TYR A 176 5.99 -1.38 3.34
N VAL A 177 6.92 -1.79 2.46
CA VAL A 177 7.88 -0.85 1.86
C VAL A 177 7.14 0.28 1.13
N ALA A 178 6.13 -0.08 0.33
CA ALA A 178 5.30 0.91 -0.37
C ALA A 178 4.57 1.84 0.61
N ILE A 179 3.94 1.30 1.67
CA ILE A 179 3.27 2.12 2.70
C ILE A 179 4.24 3.13 3.33
N TRP A 180 5.38 2.67 3.83
CA TRP A 180 6.36 3.54 4.49
C TRP A 180 6.88 4.62 3.55
N THR A 181 7.16 4.26 2.29
CA THR A 181 7.69 5.18 1.29
C THR A 181 6.66 6.23 0.91
N VAL A 182 5.48 5.77 0.47
CA VAL A 182 4.46 6.60 -0.17
C VAL A 182 3.77 7.52 0.83
N VAL A 183 3.30 6.98 1.95
CA VAL A 183 2.46 7.75 2.88
C VAL A 183 3.29 8.86 3.53
N ALA A 184 4.51 8.54 3.94
CA ALA A 184 5.38 9.51 4.59
C ALA A 184 5.88 10.60 3.62
N SER A 185 6.21 10.25 2.37
CA SER A 185 6.65 11.27 1.39
C SER A 185 5.52 12.24 1.03
N GLN A 186 4.30 11.73 0.86
CA GLN A 186 3.12 12.54 0.59
C GLN A 186 2.81 13.49 1.76
N LEU A 187 2.87 12.98 2.99
CA LEU A 187 2.67 13.79 4.20
C LEU A 187 3.76 14.85 4.35
N ALA A 188 5.02 14.50 4.13
CA ALA A 188 6.14 15.43 4.22
C ALA A 188 6.05 16.54 3.16
N ALA A 189 5.69 16.21 1.92
CA ALA A 189 5.50 17.20 0.87
C ALA A 189 4.29 18.10 1.09
N TRP A 190 3.20 17.56 1.66
CA TRP A 190 2.06 18.36 2.11
C TRP A 190 2.44 19.31 3.25
N ALA A 191 3.20 18.83 4.25
CA ALA A 191 3.67 19.66 5.34
C ALA A 191 4.58 20.79 4.84
N ALA A 192 5.50 20.49 3.92
CA ALA A 192 6.35 21.48 3.26
C ALA A 192 5.53 22.57 2.54
N TRP A 193 4.47 22.18 1.83
CA TRP A 193 3.54 23.13 1.22
C TRP A 193 2.85 24.01 2.26
N ARG A 194 2.31 23.40 3.31
CA ARG A 194 1.54 24.12 4.33
C ARG A 194 2.40 25.12 5.11
N LEU A 195 3.63 24.73 5.44
CA LEU A 195 4.60 25.56 6.14
C LEU A 195 5.19 26.64 5.23
N GLY A 196 5.43 26.34 3.95
CA GLY A 196 5.94 27.33 3.00
C GLY A 196 5.02 28.54 2.84
N GLY A 197 3.70 28.33 2.89
CA GLY A 197 2.74 29.43 2.95
C GLY A 197 2.86 30.29 4.22
N SER A 198 3.19 29.69 5.36
CA SER A 198 3.43 30.40 6.62
C SER A 198 4.76 31.17 6.64
N PHE A 199 5.74 30.75 5.83
CA PHE A 199 7.03 31.42 5.70
C PHE A 199 7.11 32.37 4.50
N HIS A 200 5.98 32.65 3.82
CA HIS A 200 5.91 33.54 2.66
C HIS A 200 6.89 33.17 1.54
N LEU A 201 7.10 31.87 1.31
CA LEU A 201 7.98 31.41 0.24
C LEU A 201 7.32 31.62 -1.12
N ASP A 202 8.10 32.16 -2.07
CA ASP A 202 7.70 32.25 -3.48
C ASP A 202 7.45 30.86 -4.08
N ALA A 203 6.63 30.82 -5.14
CA ALA A 203 6.20 29.58 -5.78
C ALA A 203 7.37 28.69 -6.26
N GLY A 204 8.43 29.29 -6.81
CA GLY A 204 9.61 28.56 -7.30
C GLY A 204 10.39 27.86 -6.18
N PRO A 205 10.92 28.59 -5.18
CA PRO A 205 11.56 27.99 -4.00
C PRO A 205 10.68 26.97 -3.30
N LEU A 206 9.38 27.23 -3.18
CA LEU A 206 8.43 26.29 -2.58
C LEU A 206 8.30 24.99 -3.38
N ALA A 207 8.26 25.06 -4.71
CA ALA A 207 8.23 23.86 -5.56
C ALA A 207 9.50 23.01 -5.35
N TRP A 208 10.67 23.64 -5.33
CA TRP A 208 11.94 22.96 -5.08
C TRP A 208 12.00 22.30 -3.69
N ILE A 209 11.59 23.00 -2.65
CA ILE A 209 11.56 22.45 -1.28
C ILE A 209 10.64 21.23 -1.23
N ARG A 210 9.42 21.33 -1.78
CA ARG A 210 8.48 20.21 -1.83
C ARG A 210 9.04 19.02 -2.62
N PHE A 211 9.67 19.28 -3.76
CA PHE A 211 10.31 18.26 -4.59
C PHE A 211 11.43 17.54 -3.81
N VAL A 212 12.37 18.29 -3.24
CA VAL A 212 13.50 17.72 -2.48
C VAL A 212 12.99 16.94 -1.28
N VAL A 213 12.07 17.49 -0.49
CA VAL A 213 11.50 16.80 0.68
C VAL A 213 10.80 15.50 0.26
N PHE A 214 9.98 15.53 -0.79
CA PHE A 214 9.26 14.36 -1.28
C PHE A 214 10.23 13.24 -1.67
N TYR A 215 11.21 13.51 -2.53
CA TYR A 215 12.15 12.50 -3.02
C TYR A 215 13.17 12.06 -1.97
N ALA A 216 13.60 12.96 -1.07
CA ALA A 216 14.49 12.60 0.02
C ALA A 216 13.81 11.63 1.01
N VAL A 217 12.59 11.96 1.45
CA VAL A 217 11.82 11.08 2.36
C VAL A 217 11.50 9.76 1.67
N ALA A 218 11.05 9.78 0.42
CA ALA A 218 10.77 8.56 -0.33
C ALA A 218 12.03 7.70 -0.49
N GLY A 219 13.15 8.28 -0.90
CA GLY A 219 14.42 7.58 -1.11
C GLY A 219 14.95 6.93 0.18
N VAL A 220 14.96 7.67 1.29
CA VAL A 220 15.42 7.17 2.59
C VAL A 220 14.53 6.02 3.07
N LEU A 221 13.21 6.19 3.08
CA LEU A 221 12.30 5.15 3.59
C LEU A 221 12.22 3.94 2.66
N PHE A 222 12.31 4.15 1.35
CA PHE A 222 12.44 3.05 0.39
C PHE A 222 13.71 2.25 0.66
N PHE A 223 14.86 2.92 0.83
CA PHE A 223 16.13 2.25 1.13
C PHE A 223 16.07 1.46 2.44
N LEU A 224 15.59 2.07 3.53
CA LEU A 224 15.44 1.40 4.82
C LEU A 224 14.46 0.21 4.74
N GLY A 225 13.37 0.36 3.99
CA GLY A 225 12.41 -0.71 3.73
C GLY A 225 12.97 -1.85 2.89
N VAL A 226 13.75 -1.55 1.85
CA VAL A 226 14.49 -2.54 1.05
C VAL A 226 15.42 -3.36 1.94
N ARG A 227 16.12 -2.71 2.88
CA ARG A 227 17.00 -3.38 3.86
C ARG A 227 16.27 -4.12 4.98
N GLY A 228 14.94 -4.09 5.05
CA GLY A 228 14.18 -4.77 6.11
C GLY A 228 14.23 -4.07 7.47
N ILE A 229 14.76 -2.85 7.55
CA ILE A 229 14.95 -2.14 8.84
C ILE A 229 13.63 -1.60 9.38
N LEU A 230 12.70 -1.23 8.49
CA LEU A 230 11.43 -0.65 8.88
C LEU A 230 10.44 -1.71 9.42
N PRO A 231 9.54 -1.33 10.33
CA PRO A 231 8.55 -2.25 10.85
C PRO A 231 7.75 -2.93 9.73
N ARG A 232 7.74 -4.27 9.75
CA ARG A 232 7.01 -5.14 8.81
C ARG A 232 7.53 -5.17 7.37
N THR A 233 8.73 -4.65 7.11
CA THR A 233 9.38 -4.80 5.80
C THR A 233 10.27 -6.04 5.70
N ASP A 234 10.40 -6.81 6.78
CA ASP A 234 10.97 -8.17 6.75
C ASP A 234 10.27 -9.04 5.72
N ARG A 235 11.06 -9.77 4.92
CA ARG A 235 10.56 -10.67 3.88
C ARG A 235 10.81 -12.11 4.29
N TYR A 236 9.75 -12.90 4.17
CA TYR A 236 9.86 -14.35 4.25
C TYR A 236 9.81 -14.92 2.84
N HIS A 237 10.90 -15.55 2.43
CA HIS A 237 10.99 -16.30 1.18
C HIS A 237 10.92 -17.78 1.53
N LEU A 238 10.26 -18.56 0.68
CA LEU A 238 10.33 -20.01 0.77
C LEU A 238 11.76 -20.44 0.44
N GLU A 239 12.38 -21.24 1.31
CA GLU A 239 13.61 -21.97 0.99
C GLU A 239 13.22 -23.14 0.08
N ASP A 240 13.70 -23.15 -1.17
CA ASP A 240 13.57 -24.17 -2.23
C ASP A 240 12.23 -24.92 -2.44
N PRO A 241 11.81 -25.18 -3.70
CA PRO A 241 10.56 -25.88 -3.97
C PRO A 241 10.70 -27.40 -3.78
N VAL A 242 10.95 -27.90 -2.56
CA VAL A 242 10.95 -29.35 -2.30
C VAL A 242 10.34 -29.69 -0.94
N SER A 243 9.04 -29.99 -0.93
CA SER A 243 8.56 -31.31 -0.53
C SER A 243 7.05 -31.42 -0.84
N PRO A 244 6.59 -32.47 -1.54
CA PRO A 244 5.17 -32.72 -1.80
C PRO A 244 4.34 -33.06 -0.54
N SER A 245 4.91 -32.91 0.65
CA SER A 245 4.31 -33.25 1.93
C SER A 245 3.60 -32.10 2.64
N VAL A 246 3.50 -30.90 2.06
CA VAL A 246 2.58 -29.88 2.61
C VAL A 246 1.16 -30.34 2.32
N PRO A 247 0.35 -30.66 3.35
CA PRO A 247 -1.02 -31.09 3.12
C PRO A 247 -1.71 -30.01 2.30
N ARG A 248 -2.24 -30.37 1.13
CA ARG A 248 -3.31 -29.58 0.53
C ARG A 248 -4.37 -29.51 1.62
N VAL A 249 -4.63 -28.32 2.16
CA VAL A 249 -5.86 -28.11 2.92
C VAL A 249 -6.97 -28.16 1.88
N VAL A 250 -7.45 -29.38 1.65
CA VAL A 250 -8.48 -29.74 0.67
C VAL A 250 -9.84 -29.21 1.18
N ASP A 251 -10.48 -28.43 0.33
CA ASP A 251 -11.93 -28.21 0.15
C ASP A 251 -12.84 -27.54 1.21
N ASP A 252 -12.44 -27.22 2.45
CA ASP A 252 -13.41 -26.65 3.44
C ASP A 252 -13.74 -25.13 3.27
N TYR A 253 -13.25 -24.47 2.21
CA TYR A 253 -13.42 -23.01 2.03
C TYR A 253 -14.32 -22.59 0.86
N ARG A 254 -14.86 -23.52 0.07
CA ARG A 254 -15.75 -23.17 -1.06
C ARG A 254 -17.16 -22.76 -0.63
N ASP A 255 -17.56 -23.07 0.61
CA ASP A 255 -18.95 -22.91 1.07
C ASP A 255 -19.16 -21.88 2.22
N ARG A 256 -18.25 -20.91 2.45
CA ARG A 256 -18.39 -19.92 3.56
C ARG A 256 -18.18 -18.45 3.18
#